data_AF-A0A931E281-F1
#
_entry.id   AF-A0A931E281-F1
#
_cell.length_a   1.000
_cell.length_b   1.000
_cell.length_c   1.000
_cell.angle_alpha   90.00
_cell.angle_beta   90.00
_cell.angle_gamma   90.00
#
_symmetry.space_group_name_H-M   'P 1'
#
loop_
_entity.id
_entity.type
_entity.pdbx_description
1 polymer ?
#
loop_
_entity_poly.entity_id
_entity_poly.type
_entity_poly.pdbx_seq_one_letter_code
_entity_poly.pdbx_strand_id
1 'polypeptide(L)'
;MTTPQESADLDPESRDQPAVEPGAKKKRVKIKAWHVLFLIVVVIITLLLAYWQWTRFTSGTGSLQNLGYAMQWPAFGAFAVFAYRQAVKMENQRIDAENASMEELYAADAAKYGDPSASAASVPPASGGKRDEPMTKISEDFLPSRPTMNVDEFNARFAPRRGHHESD
;
A
#
# COMPACT_ATOMS: atom_id res chain seq x y z
N MET A 1 -31.33 -68.06 -10.15
CA MET A 1 -31.66 -66.65 -9.87
C MET A 1 -30.44 -65.80 -10.23
N THR A 2 -30.54 -65.14 -11.39
CA THR A 2 -29.97 -63.84 -11.80
C THR A 2 -28.60 -63.36 -11.27
N THR A 3 -27.65 -63.15 -12.20
CA THR A 3 -26.73 -61.99 -12.29
C THR A 3 -27.43 -60.97 -13.24
N PRO A 4 -27.26 -59.61 -13.24
CA PRO A 4 -26.02 -58.81 -13.10
C PRO A 4 -26.18 -57.32 -12.58
N GLN A 5 -25.16 -56.48 -12.83
CA GLN A 5 -25.02 -54.99 -12.70
C GLN A 5 -24.45 -54.45 -11.37
N GLU A 6 -23.33 -53.71 -11.33
CA GLU A 6 -22.89 -52.49 -12.06
C GLU A 6 -23.49 -51.19 -11.50
N SER A 7 -22.71 -50.50 -10.67
CA SER A 7 -22.62 -49.03 -10.55
C SER A 7 -21.49 -48.74 -9.56
N ALA A 8 -20.30 -48.29 -9.96
CA ALA A 8 -20.03 -46.97 -10.51
C ALA A 8 -20.48 -45.81 -9.59
N ASP A 9 -20.40 -45.95 -8.27
CA ASP A 9 -20.44 -44.79 -7.37
C ASP A 9 -19.01 -44.31 -7.11
N LEU A 10 -18.46 -43.70 -8.17
CA LEU A 10 -17.55 -42.58 -8.03
C LEU A 10 -18.26 -41.56 -7.13
N ASP A 11 -17.83 -41.42 -5.89
CA ASP A 11 -18.18 -40.27 -5.06
C ASP A 11 -17.92 -38.99 -5.88
N PRO A 12 -18.95 -38.29 -6.40
CA PRO A 12 -18.76 -37.05 -7.14
C PRO A 12 -18.51 -35.87 -6.19
N GLU A 13 -18.67 -36.08 -4.88
CA GLU A 13 -18.66 -35.05 -3.85
C GLU A 13 -17.25 -34.70 -3.35
N SER A 14 -16.26 -34.72 -4.25
CA SER A 14 -14.93 -34.14 -4.00
C SER A 14 -14.56 -33.04 -4.99
N ARG A 15 -15.49 -32.65 -5.89
CA ARG A 15 -15.19 -31.73 -7.00
C ARG A 15 -15.68 -30.29 -6.86
N ASP A 16 -16.41 -29.94 -5.80
CA ASP A 16 -16.87 -28.56 -5.60
C ASP A 16 -16.23 -27.92 -4.35
N GLN A 17 -14.90 -27.98 -4.28
CA GLN A 17 -14.18 -26.90 -3.61
C GLN A 17 -14.06 -25.76 -4.63
N PRO A 18 -14.83 -24.66 -4.51
CA PRO A 18 -14.56 -23.49 -5.31
C PRO A 18 -13.13 -23.06 -4.99
N ALA A 19 -12.25 -23.12 -5.99
CA ALA A 19 -10.90 -22.58 -5.90
C ALA A 19 -11.05 -21.12 -5.46
N VAL A 20 -10.68 -20.83 -4.22
CA VAL A 20 -10.65 -19.47 -3.68
C VAL A 20 -9.54 -18.73 -4.43
N GLU A 21 -9.93 -18.03 -5.50
CA GLU A 21 -9.07 -17.16 -6.29
C GLU A 21 -8.43 -16.11 -5.35
N PRO A 22 -7.09 -16.08 -5.18
CA PRO A 22 -6.43 -15.17 -4.26
C PRO A 22 -6.34 -13.77 -4.90
N GLY A 23 -7.43 -13.02 -4.79
CA GLY A 23 -7.65 -11.77 -5.52
C GLY A 23 -7.39 -10.47 -4.78
N ALA A 24 -6.73 -10.43 -3.61
CA ALA A 24 -6.40 -9.17 -2.96
C ALA A 24 -4.97 -8.71 -3.31
N LYS A 25 -4.84 -7.80 -4.30
CA LYS A 25 -3.55 -7.27 -4.76
C LYS A 25 -2.85 -6.52 -3.60
N LYS A 26 -1.92 -7.21 -2.94
CA LYS A 26 -1.10 -6.71 -1.83
C LYS A 26 -0.36 -5.42 -2.22
N LYS A 27 -0.62 -4.34 -1.50
CA LYS A 27 -0.01 -3.03 -1.73
C LYS A 27 1.43 -3.05 -1.20
N ARG A 28 2.38 -3.42 -2.06
CA ARG A 28 3.81 -3.44 -1.71
C ARG A 28 4.39 -2.03 -1.72
N VAL A 29 5.39 -1.80 -0.87
CA VAL A 29 6.11 -0.53 -0.80
C VAL A 29 6.73 -0.23 -2.15
N LYS A 30 6.33 0.89 -2.77
CA LYS A 30 7.03 1.41 -3.94
C LYS A 30 8.30 2.09 -3.45
N ILE A 31 9.40 1.35 -3.42
CA ILE A 31 10.71 1.93 -3.20
C ILE A 31 10.89 3.03 -4.24
N LYS A 32 10.91 4.28 -3.81
CA LYS A 32 11.10 5.43 -4.71
C LYS A 32 12.48 5.29 -5.33
N ALA A 33 12.55 5.18 -6.66
CA ALA A 33 13.80 5.03 -7.39
C ALA A 33 14.85 6.09 -6.99
N TRP A 34 14.40 7.28 -6.59
CA TRP A 34 15.24 8.35 -6.08
C TRP A 34 16.03 7.99 -4.81
N HIS A 35 15.48 7.20 -3.88
CA HIS A 35 16.24 6.77 -2.69
C HIS A 35 17.36 5.80 -3.04
N VAL A 36 17.10 4.88 -3.97
CA VAL A 36 18.12 3.94 -4.47
C VAL A 36 19.21 4.71 -5.20
N LEU A 37 18.83 5.67 -6.04
CA LEU A 37 19.77 6.55 -6.73
C LEU A 37 20.64 7.34 -5.74
N PHE A 38 20.02 7.95 -4.73
CA PHE A 38 20.73 8.68 -3.68
C PHE A 38 21.71 7.78 -2.92
N LEU A 39 21.29 6.56 -2.57
CA LEU A 39 22.16 5.59 -1.90
C LEU A 39 23.36 5.20 -2.78
N ILE A 40 23.15 4.96 -4.07
CA ILE A 40 24.22 4.66 -5.02
C ILE A 40 25.22 5.83 -5.08
N VAL A 41 24.73 7.06 -5.16
CA VAL A 41 25.57 8.27 -5.16
C VAL A 41 26.40 8.35 -3.88
N VAL A 42 25.81 8.12 -2.70
CA VAL A 42 26.54 8.08 -1.42
C VAL A 42 27.64 7.02 -1.44
N VAL A 43 27.34 5.80 -1.90
CA VAL A 43 28.35 4.72 -2.00
C VAL A 43 29.49 5.13 -2.93
N ILE A 44 29.18 5.66 -4.12
CA ILE A 44 30.20 6.13 -5.06
C ILE A 44 31.08 7.19 -4.43
N ILE A 45 30.49 8.19 -3.77
CA ILE A 45 31.25 9.26 -3.08
C ILE A 45 32.19 8.67 -2.03
N THR A 46 31.71 7.74 -1.20
CA THR A 46 32.57 7.11 -0.18
C THR A 46 33.73 6.33 -0.77
N LEU A 47 33.52 5.64 -1.90
CA LEU A 47 34.59 4.91 -2.60
C LEU A 47 35.59 5.84 -3.28
N LEU A 48 35.12 6.96 -3.86
CA LEU A 48 36.00 7.98 -4.43
C LEU A 48 36.86 8.64 -3.34
N LEU A 49 36.28 8.93 -2.17
CA LEU A 49 37.03 9.42 -1.01
C LEU A 49 38.04 8.39 -0.51
N ALA A 50 37.66 7.12 -0.45
CA ALA A 50 38.57 6.02 -0.09
C ALA A 50 39.77 5.95 -1.05
N TYR A 51 39.50 6.01 -2.35
CA TYR A 51 40.52 6.01 -3.39
C TYR A 51 41.44 7.22 -3.27
N TRP A 52 40.89 8.41 -3.05
CA TRP A 52 41.69 9.61 -2.83
C TRP A 52 42.58 9.47 -1.58
N GLN A 53 42.05 8.95 -0.47
CA GLN A 53 42.84 8.71 0.73
C GLN A 53 43.95 7.66 0.51
N TRP A 54 43.68 6.62 -0.27
CA TRP A 54 44.70 5.66 -0.69
C TRP A 54 45.83 6.31 -1.49
N THR A 55 45.49 7.17 -2.46
CA THR A 55 46.52 7.92 -3.21
C THR A 55 47.31 8.86 -2.30
N ARG A 56 46.67 9.43 -1.27
CA ARG A 56 47.34 10.29 -0.29
C ARG A 56 48.24 9.53 0.66
N PHE A 57 47.88 8.30 1.03
CA PHE A 57 48.70 7.37 1.82
C PHE A 57 49.94 6.91 1.05
N THR A 58 49.82 6.64 -0.24
CA THR A 58 50.93 6.17 -1.10
C THR A 58 51.86 7.31 -1.56
N SER A 59 51.50 8.57 -1.33
CA SER A 59 52.35 9.73 -1.59
C SER A 59 53.49 9.83 -0.56
N GLY A 60 54.58 10.52 -0.89
CA GLY A 60 55.76 10.67 0.00
C GLY A 60 55.53 11.39 1.34
N THR A 61 54.32 11.90 1.58
CA THR A 61 53.87 12.52 2.84
C THR A 61 52.67 11.78 3.45
N GLY A 62 52.48 10.50 3.12
CA GLY A 62 51.40 9.67 3.65
C GLY A 62 51.57 9.32 5.13
N SER A 63 50.46 9.13 5.83
CA SER A 63 50.41 8.70 7.24
C SER A 63 49.50 7.48 7.42
N LEU A 64 49.67 6.73 8.51
CA LEU A 64 48.75 5.62 8.85
C LEU A 64 47.31 6.07 9.08
N GLN A 65 47.08 7.35 9.44
CA GLN A 65 45.72 7.89 9.55
C GLN A 65 45.02 7.90 8.18
N ASN A 66 45.73 8.24 7.10
CA ASN A 66 45.18 8.22 5.74
C ASN A 66 44.74 6.79 5.34
N LEU A 67 45.52 5.78 5.74
CA LEU A 67 45.16 4.38 5.53
C LEU A 67 43.90 3.99 6.31
N GLY A 68 43.80 4.42 7.57
CA GLY A 68 42.60 4.26 8.38
C GLY A 68 41.37 4.84 7.68
N TYR A 69 41.48 6.07 7.16
CA TYR A 69 40.39 6.70 6.40
C TYR A 69 40.07 5.98 5.10
N ALA A 70 41.08 5.52 4.35
CA ALA A 70 40.88 4.75 3.12
C ALA A 70 40.06 3.47 3.37
N MET A 71 40.18 2.86 4.55
CA MET A 71 39.40 1.67 4.96
C MET A 71 38.08 2.02 5.64
N GLN A 72 38.02 3.16 6.34
CA GLN A 72 36.83 3.65 7.04
C GLN A 72 35.75 4.13 6.06
N TRP A 73 36.12 4.83 4.99
CA TRP A 73 35.14 5.32 4.01
C TRP A 73 34.32 4.21 3.34
N PRO A 74 34.92 3.10 2.85
CA PRO A 74 34.16 1.96 2.35
C PRO A 74 33.26 1.32 3.41
N ALA A 75 33.71 1.25 4.67
CA ALA A 75 32.90 0.72 5.76
C ALA A 75 31.63 1.57 5.98
N PHE A 76 31.72 2.90 5.87
CA PHE A 76 30.55 3.78 5.91
C PHE A 76 29.63 3.60 4.71
N GLY A 77 30.16 3.42 3.50
CA GLY A 77 29.36 3.10 2.31
C GLY A 77 28.59 1.79 2.47
N ALA A 78 29.26 0.73 2.94
CA ALA A 78 28.64 -0.56 3.23
C ALA A 78 27.58 -0.45 4.36
N PHE A 79 27.89 0.30 5.41
CA PHE A 79 26.97 0.56 6.51
C PHE A 79 25.70 1.30 6.02
N ALA A 80 25.83 2.28 5.13
CA ALA A 80 24.68 2.98 4.55
C ALA A 80 23.76 2.02 3.78
N VAL A 81 24.33 1.10 3.00
CA VAL A 81 23.57 0.06 2.28
C VAL A 81 22.87 -0.88 3.26
N PHE A 82 23.55 -1.30 4.31
CA PHE A 82 22.98 -2.15 5.36
C PHE A 82 21.81 -1.46 6.08
N ALA A 83 22.01 -0.22 6.52
CA ALA A 83 20.99 0.57 7.20
C ALA A 83 19.77 0.79 6.30
N TYR A 84 19.98 1.08 5.01
CA TYR A 84 18.89 1.19 4.04
C TYR A 84 18.14 -0.12 3.85
N ARG A 85 18.84 -1.25 3.68
CA ARG A 85 18.22 -2.58 3.60
C ARG A 85 17.38 -2.88 4.83
N GLN A 86 17.90 -2.57 6.02
CA GLN A 86 17.19 -2.82 7.26
C GLN A 86 15.97 -1.92 7.41
N ALA A 87 16.08 -0.64 7.02
CA ALA A 87 14.96 0.30 7.01
C ALA A 87 13.82 -0.20 6.08
N VAL A 88 14.15 -0.59 4.85
CA VAL A 88 13.17 -1.14 3.90
C VAL A 88 12.56 -2.44 4.42
N LYS A 89 13.35 -3.32 5.05
CA LYS A 89 12.84 -4.55 5.66
C LYS A 89 11.82 -4.25 6.76
N MET A 90 12.11 -3.30 7.64
CA MET A 90 11.20 -2.91 8.72
C MET A 90 9.93 -2.24 8.20
N GLU A 91 10.03 -1.39 7.17
CA GLU A 91 8.88 -0.78 6.52
C GLU A 91 7.97 -1.82 5.87
N ASN A 92 8.56 -2.79 5.15
CA ASN A 92 7.82 -3.91 4.56
C ASN A 92 7.12 -4.75 5.63
N GLN A 93 7.80 -5.09 6.73
CA GLN A 93 7.22 -5.87 7.82
C GLN A 93 6.02 -5.18 8.48
N ARG A 94 6.07 -3.85 8.66
CA ARG A 94 4.95 -3.08 9.21
C ARG A 94 3.74 -3.11 8.27
N ILE A 95 3.97 -2.90 6.99
CA ILE A 95 2.90 -2.88 5.99
C ILE A 95 2.30 -4.28 5.81
N ASP A 96 3.10 -5.34 5.87
CA ASP A 96 2.61 -6.71 5.85
C ASP A 96 1.73 -7.02 7.08
N ALA A 97 2.11 -6.54 8.27
CA ALA A 97 1.30 -6.69 9.49
C ALA A 97 -0.01 -5.90 9.44
N GLU A 98 0.03 -4.65 8.95
CA GLU A 98 -1.18 -3.83 8.74
C GLU A 98 -2.13 -4.50 7.74
N ASN A 99 -1.60 -4.95 6.60
CA ASN A 99 -2.40 -5.64 5.58
C ASN A 99 -3.05 -6.93 6.13
N ALA A 100 -2.31 -7.71 6.92
CA ALA A 100 -2.85 -8.92 7.55
C ALA A 100 -3.99 -8.60 8.53
N SER A 101 -3.84 -7.56 9.36
CA SER A 101 -4.91 -7.13 10.28
C SER A 101 -6.17 -6.65 9.55
N MET A 102 -6.00 -5.94 8.43
CA MET A 102 -7.12 -5.50 7.60
C MET A 102 -7.82 -6.65 6.90
N GLU A 103 -7.07 -7.66 6.44
CA GLU A 103 -7.62 -8.89 5.86
C GLU A 103 -8.43 -9.69 6.88
N GLU A 104 -7.94 -9.79 8.12
CA GLU A 104 -8.68 -10.41 9.23
C GLU A 104 -9.97 -9.67 9.55
N LEU A 105 -9.93 -8.35 9.64
CA LEU A 105 -11.12 -7.51 9.87
C LEU A 105 -12.14 -7.67 8.73
N TYR A 106 -11.69 -7.68 7.48
CA TYR A 106 -12.55 -7.88 6.32
C TYR A 106 -13.19 -9.28 6.32
N ALA A 107 -12.40 -10.31 6.64
CA ALA A 107 -12.90 -11.68 6.73
C ALA A 107 -13.95 -11.84 7.85
N ALA A 108 -13.73 -11.21 9.01
CA ALA A 108 -14.68 -11.22 10.12
C ALA A 108 -16.00 -10.50 9.77
N ASP A 109 -15.92 -9.36 9.06
CA ASP A 109 -17.09 -8.62 8.59
C ASP A 109 -17.87 -9.43 7.53
N ALA A 110 -17.17 -9.99 6.55
CA ALA A 110 -17.76 -10.85 5.52
C ALA A 110 -18.42 -12.10 6.11
N ALA A 111 -17.86 -12.69 7.17
CA ALA A 111 -18.48 -13.82 7.86
C ALA A 111 -19.77 -13.43 8.60
N LYS A 112 -19.87 -12.18 9.08
CA LYS A 112 -21.02 -11.69 9.85
C LYS A 112 -22.14 -11.11 8.98
N TYR A 113 -21.79 -10.43 7.90
CA TYR A 113 -22.73 -9.68 7.06
C TYR A 113 -22.80 -10.18 5.61
N GLY A 114 -22.02 -11.20 5.24
CA GLY A 114 -21.84 -11.67 3.86
C GLY A 114 -20.83 -10.82 3.10
N ASP A 115 -20.15 -11.41 2.09
CA ASP A 115 -19.17 -10.66 1.30
C ASP A 115 -19.87 -9.61 0.41
N PRO A 116 -19.61 -8.30 0.61
CA PRO A 116 -20.19 -7.25 -0.22
C PRO A 116 -19.74 -7.36 -1.69
N SER A 117 -18.60 -8.00 -1.98
CA SER A 117 -18.12 -8.23 -3.35
C SER A 117 -18.93 -9.33 -4.07
N ALA A 118 -19.31 -10.38 -3.35
CA ALA A 118 -20.16 -11.46 -3.84
C ALA A 118 -21.63 -11.01 -4.02
N SER A 119 -22.12 -10.10 -3.16
CA SER A 119 -23.46 -9.52 -3.33
C SER A 119 -23.56 -8.55 -4.51
N ALA A 120 -22.46 -7.87 -4.88
CA ALA A 120 -22.42 -7.05 -6.11
C ALA A 120 -22.48 -7.90 -7.40
N ALA A 121 -21.93 -9.11 -7.39
CA ALA A 121 -21.97 -10.04 -8.53
C ALA A 121 -23.33 -10.75 -8.70
N SER A 122 -24.21 -10.71 -7.69
CA SER A 122 -25.54 -11.33 -7.72
C SER A 122 -26.69 -10.32 -7.85
N VAL A 123 -26.40 -9.04 -8.11
CA VAL A 123 -27.45 -8.06 -8.45
C VAL A 123 -27.91 -8.34 -9.89
N PRO A 124 -29.15 -8.85 -10.11
CA PRO A 124 -29.70 -8.95 -11.46
C PRO A 124 -29.85 -7.53 -12.02
N PRO A 125 -29.71 -7.29 -13.34
CA PRO A 125 -30.13 -6.01 -13.91
C PRO A 125 -31.58 -5.81 -13.50
N ALA A 126 -31.83 -4.73 -12.73
CA ALA A 126 -33.10 -4.47 -12.09
C ALA A 126 -34.24 -4.60 -13.11
N SER A 127 -34.98 -5.71 -13.07
CA SER A 127 -36.27 -5.80 -13.72
C SER A 127 -37.22 -4.86 -12.99
N GLY A 128 -37.96 -4.07 -13.76
CA GLY A 128 -38.74 -2.92 -13.30
C GLY A 128 -39.89 -3.25 -12.35
N GLY A 129 -39.57 -3.63 -11.12
CA GLY A 129 -40.48 -3.75 -9.99
C GLY A 129 -40.22 -2.63 -8.99
N LYS A 130 -41.27 -1.88 -8.65
CA LYS A 130 -41.24 -0.78 -7.68
C LYS A 130 -40.86 -1.33 -6.30
N ARG A 131 -39.66 -0.99 -5.82
CA ARG A 131 -39.09 -1.40 -4.52
C ARG A 131 -39.37 -0.32 -3.47
N ASP A 132 -40.54 -0.41 -2.87
CA ASP A 132 -40.93 0.40 -1.72
C ASP A 132 -40.70 -0.43 -0.44
N GLU A 133 -39.49 -0.39 0.14
CA GLU A 133 -39.18 -0.59 1.58
C GLU A 133 -37.64 -0.58 1.80
N PRO A 134 -37.08 0.33 2.64
CA PRO A 134 -35.64 0.59 2.73
C PRO A 134 -35.02 0.15 4.08
N MET A 135 -34.44 -1.05 4.17
CA MET A 135 -33.51 -1.31 5.27
C MET A 135 -32.22 -0.55 4.98
N THR A 136 -31.95 0.52 5.74
CA THR A 136 -30.77 1.43 5.70
C THR A 136 -30.83 2.72 4.85
N LYS A 137 -32.00 3.23 4.47
CA LYS A 137 -32.10 4.67 4.16
C LYS A 137 -32.60 5.40 5.40
N ILE A 138 -31.78 6.33 5.90
CA ILE A 138 -32.26 7.35 6.84
C ILE A 138 -33.35 8.12 6.11
N SER A 139 -34.56 8.16 6.68
CA SER A 139 -35.72 8.83 6.07
C SER A 139 -35.37 10.29 5.76
N GLU A 140 -35.75 10.76 4.56
CA GLU A 140 -35.49 12.15 4.15
C GLU A 140 -36.17 13.17 5.07
N ASP A 141 -37.26 12.77 5.73
CA ASP A 141 -37.95 13.55 6.77
C ASP A 141 -37.15 13.72 8.07
N PHE A 142 -36.17 12.86 8.34
CA PHE A 142 -35.29 12.95 9.51
C PHE A 142 -34.08 13.86 9.26
N LEU A 143 -33.69 14.04 8.00
CA LEU A 143 -32.59 14.94 7.66
C LEU A 143 -33.13 16.37 7.53
N PRO A 144 -32.51 17.37 8.18
CA PRO A 144 -32.89 18.76 7.96
C PRO A 144 -32.72 19.08 6.46
N SER A 145 -33.68 19.79 5.87
CA SER A 145 -33.64 20.16 4.47
C SER A 145 -32.32 20.85 4.14
N ARG A 146 -31.60 20.30 3.15
CA ARG A 146 -30.28 20.82 2.76
C ARG A 146 -30.48 22.24 2.21
N PRO A 147 -29.76 23.26 2.72
CA PRO A 147 -29.85 24.61 2.16
C PRO A 147 -29.56 24.58 0.66
N THR A 148 -30.47 25.10 -0.16
CA THR A 148 -30.40 25.06 -1.64
C THR A 148 -29.52 26.16 -2.23
N MET A 149 -28.61 26.75 -1.45
CA MET A 149 -27.74 27.83 -1.91
C MET A 149 -26.80 27.32 -3.00
N ASN A 150 -26.72 28.06 -4.11
CA ASN A 150 -25.80 27.74 -5.20
C ASN A 150 -24.35 27.87 -4.70
N VAL A 151 -23.46 26.99 -5.17
CA VAL A 151 -22.01 27.01 -4.88
C VAL A 151 -21.40 28.38 -5.18
N ASP A 152 -21.81 29.02 -6.27
CA ASP A 152 -21.30 30.35 -6.65
C ASP A 152 -21.70 31.43 -5.63
N GLU A 153 -22.95 31.37 -5.16
CA GLU A 153 -23.49 32.28 -4.15
C GLU A 153 -22.82 32.07 -2.78
N PHE A 154 -22.61 30.80 -2.40
CA PHE A 154 -21.92 30.45 -1.16
C PHE A 154 -20.47 30.93 -1.17
N ASN A 155 -19.75 30.67 -2.27
CA ASN A 155 -18.36 31.09 -2.42
C ASN A 155 -18.24 32.62 -2.41
N ALA A 156 -19.17 33.34 -3.02
CA ALA A 156 -19.19 34.80 -2.96
C ALA A 156 -19.44 35.32 -1.53
N ARG A 157 -20.32 34.66 -0.77
CA ARG A 157 -20.68 35.06 0.61
C ARG A 157 -19.57 34.81 1.63
N PHE A 158 -18.78 33.76 1.44
CA PHE A 158 -17.73 33.34 2.37
C PHE A 158 -16.31 33.46 1.80
N ALA A 159 -16.15 34.10 0.64
CA ALA A 159 -14.84 34.36 0.07
C ALA A 159 -13.96 35.09 1.11
N PRO A 160 -12.79 34.55 1.46
CA PRO A 160 -11.89 35.23 2.37
C PRO A 160 -11.48 36.57 1.76
N ARG A 161 -11.84 37.67 2.43
CA ARG A 161 -11.38 39.02 2.10
C ARG A 161 -9.87 39.07 2.33
N ARG A 162 -9.09 38.74 1.30
CA ARG A 162 -7.66 39.06 1.29
C ARG A 162 -7.55 40.57 1.25
N GLY A 163 -7.26 41.17 2.40
CA GLY A 163 -6.88 42.57 2.48
C GLY A 163 -5.65 42.76 1.60
N HIS A 164 -5.81 43.50 0.50
CA HIS A 164 -4.69 44.02 -0.28
C HIS A 164 -4.00 45.02 0.64
N HIS A 165 -2.92 44.60 1.29
CA HIS A 165 -2.04 45.51 2.01
C HIS A 165 -1.18 46.17 0.93
N GLU A 166 -1.76 47.20 0.30
CA GLU A 166 -1.03 48.12 -0.56
C GLU A 166 0.05 48.77 0.30
N SER A 167 1.30 48.41 0.07
CA SER A 167 2.46 49.02 0.72
C SER A 167 2.82 50.30 -0.03
N ASP A 168 2.47 51.45 0.55
CA ASP A 168 3.12 52.75 0.32
C ASP A 168 3.95 53.12 1.56
#